data_AF-A0A218YUG6-F1
#
_entry.id   AF-A0A218YUG6-F1
#
_cell.length_a   1.000
_cell.length_b   1.000
_cell.length_c   1.000
_cell.angle_alpha   90.00
_cell.angle_beta   90.00
_cell.angle_gamma   90.00
#
_symmetry.space_group_name_H-M   'P 1'
#
loop_
_entity.id
_entity.type
_entity.pdbx_description
1 polymer ?
#
loop_
_entity_poly.entity_id
_entity_poly.type
_entity_poly.pdbx_seq_one_letter_code
_entity_poly.pdbx_strand_id
1 'polypeptide(L)'
;MQLQALLFSLLLATSVVAHGDKEGKDTSEKSQCRQIRKLEKLVSLAANSTRLEQVTDNNATKIAELKSEASTAAQRLTNLQSNATLAASCAVVNAQAEEEHMCEETFGLERFVRFAANATQVAAVTGSNANETAAIAARALQASARLQALQSNATLQAACPAFLQQHECREMRKLQRFVEASNNAKKLEKISGGDAIKAGRLRDEAARAQTQLTEWQANKTFVAACEALGNSGKGIDSGATTEEDATNGQIGAASSGAGIRWTMLSTILVVGAAMSLL
;
A
#
# COMPACT_ATOMS: atom_id res chain seq x y z
N MET A 1 19.02 17.36 -38.73
CA MET A 1 18.79 18.30 -37.64
C MET A 1 19.46 17.75 -36.39
N GLN A 2 20.39 18.53 -35.85
CA GLN A 2 21.16 18.25 -34.63
C GLN A 2 20.32 18.51 -33.38
N LEU A 3 20.60 17.77 -32.29
CA LEU A 3 20.47 18.07 -30.85
C LEU A 3 20.42 16.69 -30.14
N GLN A 4 21.49 16.10 -29.61
CA GLN A 4 22.32 16.56 -28.49
C GLN A 4 21.51 17.21 -27.37
N ALA A 5 21.01 16.40 -26.43
CA ALA A 5 20.84 16.80 -25.03
C ALA A 5 20.69 15.58 -24.10
N LEU A 6 21.77 15.32 -23.33
CA LEU A 6 21.77 14.90 -21.91
C LEU A 6 21.24 13.48 -21.62
N LEU A 7 22.07 12.43 -21.51
CA LEU A 7 23.18 12.28 -20.54
C LEU A 7 22.81 12.80 -19.15
N PHE A 8 21.94 12.07 -18.44
CA PHE A 8 21.86 12.10 -16.97
C PHE A 8 22.39 10.77 -16.43
N SER A 9 23.70 10.57 -16.59
CA SER A 9 24.50 9.68 -15.77
C SER A 9 25.28 10.57 -14.79
N LEU A 10 24.75 10.80 -13.59
CA LEU A 10 25.50 11.33 -12.44
C LEU A 10 24.82 10.74 -11.18
N LEU A 11 25.30 9.63 -10.63
CA LEU A 11 26.28 9.59 -9.53
C LEU A 11 25.98 10.61 -8.42
N LEU A 12 25.27 10.16 -7.38
CA LEU A 12 25.46 10.62 -6.00
C LEU A 12 25.27 9.41 -5.06
N ALA A 13 26.27 8.54 -5.05
CA ALA A 13 26.54 7.69 -3.90
C ALA A 13 27.34 8.53 -2.89
N THR A 14 26.65 9.25 -2.01
CA THR A 14 27.27 9.82 -0.81
C THR A 14 26.85 8.97 0.38
N SER A 15 27.65 7.94 0.67
CA SER A 15 27.61 7.24 1.96
C SER A 15 28.13 8.18 3.04
N VAL A 16 27.24 8.91 3.70
CA VAL A 16 27.55 9.55 4.98
C VAL A 16 27.26 8.53 6.07
N VAL A 17 28.32 7.87 6.53
CA VAL A 17 28.33 7.17 7.81
C VAL A 17 28.45 8.26 8.88
N ALA A 18 27.33 8.61 9.51
CA ALA A 18 27.34 9.35 10.76
C ALA A 18 27.31 8.34 11.91
N HIS A 19 28.43 8.25 12.62
CA HIS A 19 28.58 7.52 13.88
C HIS A 19 28.40 8.55 15.01
N GLY A 20 27.53 8.30 15.98
CA GLY A 20 27.46 9.14 17.19
C GLY A 20 26.16 9.11 17.98
N ASP A 21 26.21 8.35 19.07
CA ASP A 21 25.54 8.55 20.36
C ASP A 21 24.11 8.05 20.63
N LYS A 22 24.04 7.35 21.77
CA LYS A 22 22.91 6.63 22.35
C LYS A 22 21.88 7.60 22.93
N GLU A 23 20.63 7.15 22.93
CA GLU A 23 19.43 7.79 23.52
C GLU A 23 18.66 8.78 22.62
N GLY A 24 17.91 8.25 21.66
CA GLY A 24 16.85 8.97 20.97
C GLY A 24 16.19 8.05 19.96
N LYS A 25 14.86 8.08 19.82
CA LYS A 25 14.15 7.34 18.76
C LYS A 25 14.83 7.62 17.43
N ASP A 26 15.50 6.63 16.85
CA ASP A 26 16.06 6.71 15.51
C ASP A 26 14.93 7.07 14.53
N THR A 27 14.78 8.36 14.24
CA THR A 27 13.98 8.80 13.11
C THR A 27 14.80 8.51 11.87
N SER A 28 14.85 7.23 11.47
CA SER A 28 15.40 6.80 10.19
C SER A 28 14.95 7.79 9.10
N GLU A 29 15.83 8.13 8.17
CA GLU A 29 15.54 9.01 7.03
C GLU A 29 14.17 8.71 6.39
N LYS A 30 13.82 7.43 6.25
CA LYS A 30 12.50 6.97 5.77
C LYS A 30 11.33 7.45 6.63
N SER A 31 11.49 7.54 7.94
CA SER A 31 10.48 8.10 8.86
C SER A 31 10.33 9.61 8.71
N GLN A 32 11.44 10.32 8.48
CA GLN A 32 11.44 11.77 8.23
C GLN A 32 10.78 12.08 6.88
N CYS A 33 11.07 11.32 5.83
CA CYS A 33 10.39 11.46 4.53
C CYS A 33 8.89 11.19 4.63
N ARG A 34 8.49 10.17 5.40
CA ARG A 34 7.07 9.91 5.68
C ARG A 34 6.41 11.06 6.43
N GLN A 35 7.13 11.70 7.34
CA GLN A 35 6.62 12.88 8.05
C GLN A 35 6.45 14.06 7.09
N ILE A 36 7.45 14.37 6.27
CA ILE A 36 7.39 15.40 5.22
C ILE A 36 6.17 15.18 4.32
N ARG A 37 6.00 13.97 3.78
CA ARG A 37 4.86 13.63 2.91
C ARG A 37 3.51 13.82 3.59
N LYS A 38 3.38 13.45 4.88
CA LYS A 38 2.14 13.66 5.64
C LYS A 38 1.83 15.15 5.81
N LEU A 39 2.84 15.95 6.14
CA LEU A 39 2.69 17.39 6.28
C LEU A 39 2.33 18.05 4.94
N GLU A 40 2.99 17.66 3.84
CA GLU A 40 2.67 18.12 2.48
C GLU A 40 1.21 17.82 2.09
N LYS A 41 0.74 16.59 2.36
CA LYS A 41 -0.66 16.20 2.10
C LYS A 41 -1.65 17.01 2.92
N LEU A 42 -1.36 17.28 4.20
CA LEU A 42 -2.22 18.09 5.06
C LEU A 42 -2.29 19.55 4.59
N VAL A 43 -1.14 20.14 4.26
CA VAL A 43 -1.07 21.51 3.72
C VAL A 43 -1.81 21.61 2.38
N SER A 44 -1.61 20.65 1.49
CA SER A 44 -2.29 20.58 0.19
C SER A 44 -3.81 20.42 0.34
N LEU A 45 -4.26 19.58 1.29
CA LEU A 45 -5.69 19.41 1.59
C LEU A 45 -6.30 20.72 2.10
N ALA A 46 -5.66 21.38 3.07
CA ALA A 46 -6.18 22.63 3.64
C ALA A 46 -6.21 23.80 2.64
N ALA A 47 -5.32 23.78 1.64
CA ALA A 47 -5.28 24.77 0.56
C ALA A 47 -6.38 24.57 -0.50
N ASN A 48 -6.97 23.36 -0.60
CA ASN A 48 -8.05 23.06 -1.54
C ASN A 48 -9.41 23.16 -0.83
N SER A 49 -10.05 24.33 -0.88
CA SER A 49 -11.30 24.59 -0.15
C SER A 49 -12.40 23.58 -0.48
N THR A 50 -12.59 23.25 -1.76
CA THR A 50 -13.62 22.29 -2.19
C THR A 50 -13.36 20.89 -1.64
N ARG A 51 -12.12 20.39 -1.72
CA ARG A 51 -11.77 19.06 -1.18
C ARG A 51 -11.84 19.04 0.34
N LEU A 52 -11.42 20.13 0.99
CA LEU A 52 -11.51 20.29 2.44
C LEU A 52 -12.96 20.27 2.91
N GLU A 53 -13.85 21.01 2.25
CA GLU A 53 -15.29 21.01 2.51
C GLU A 53 -15.91 19.63 2.32
N GLN A 54 -15.53 18.91 1.26
CA GLN A 54 -15.98 17.53 1.03
C GLN A 54 -15.54 16.57 2.14
N VAL A 55 -14.27 16.63 2.56
CA VAL A 55 -13.73 15.74 3.60
C VAL A 55 -14.28 16.07 4.99
N THR A 56 -14.73 17.30 5.21
CA THR A 56 -15.27 17.77 6.50
C THR A 56 -16.79 17.79 6.54
N ASP A 57 -17.48 17.36 5.48
CA ASP A 57 -18.93 17.48 5.32
C ASP A 57 -19.44 18.92 5.56
N ASN A 58 -18.69 19.91 5.06
CA ASN A 58 -18.93 21.34 5.28
C ASN A 58 -18.99 21.77 6.76
N ASN A 59 -18.40 20.99 7.67
CA ASN A 59 -18.34 21.35 9.08
C ASN A 59 -17.33 22.48 9.32
N ALA A 60 -17.82 23.70 9.54
CA ALA A 60 -17.00 24.89 9.73
C ALA A 60 -15.94 24.76 10.84
N THR A 61 -16.26 24.08 11.95
CA THR A 61 -15.32 23.86 13.06
C THR A 61 -14.17 22.96 12.64
N LYS A 62 -14.46 21.83 11.98
CA LYS A 62 -13.42 20.92 11.46
C LYS A 62 -12.56 21.58 10.39
N ILE A 63 -13.16 22.41 9.54
CA ILE A 63 -12.44 23.19 8.52
C ILE A 63 -11.44 24.13 9.19
N ALA A 64 -11.86 24.86 10.23
CA ALA A 64 -10.99 25.77 10.97
C ALA A 64 -9.86 25.02 11.69
N GLU A 65 -10.15 23.87 12.30
CA GLU A 65 -9.17 23.00 12.95
C GLU A 65 -8.11 22.50 11.95
N LEU A 66 -8.53 21.92 10.82
CA LEU A 66 -7.60 21.44 9.79
C LEU A 66 -6.75 22.55 9.19
N LYS A 67 -7.28 23.77 9.02
CA LYS A 67 -6.50 24.93 8.56
C LYS A 67 -5.46 25.36 9.61
N SER A 68 -5.80 25.29 10.89
CA SER A 68 -4.86 25.58 11.99
C SER A 68 -3.75 24.53 12.06
N GLU A 69 -4.11 23.25 11.99
CA GLU A 69 -3.14 22.15 11.94
C GLU A 69 -2.24 22.24 10.70
N ALA A 70 -2.81 22.57 9.53
CA ALA A 70 -2.04 22.77 8.31
C ALA A 70 -1.07 23.94 8.41
N SER A 71 -1.43 25.02 9.12
CA SER A 71 -0.53 26.15 9.37
C SER A 71 0.67 25.73 10.24
N THR A 72 0.42 24.94 11.29
CA THR A 72 1.48 24.36 12.12
C THR A 72 2.32 23.36 11.33
N ALA A 73 1.69 22.56 10.47
CA ALA A 73 2.35 21.60 9.60
C ALA A 73 3.25 22.29 8.58
N ALA A 74 2.82 23.42 8.00
CA ALA A 74 3.62 24.22 7.08
C ALA A 74 4.91 24.73 7.75
N GLN A 75 4.82 25.21 9.00
CA GLN A 75 6.02 25.63 9.75
C GLN A 75 6.99 24.46 9.98
N ARG A 76 6.47 23.30 10.38
CA ARG A 76 7.29 22.08 10.55
C ARG A 76 7.90 21.60 9.24
N LEU A 77 7.14 21.70 8.14
CA LEU A 77 7.58 21.33 6.81
C LEU A 77 8.77 22.21 6.38
N THR A 78 8.68 23.52 6.56
CA THR A 78 9.80 24.45 6.29
C THR A 78 11.06 24.09 7.07
N ASN A 79 10.92 23.74 8.36
CA ASN A 79 12.06 23.33 9.18
C ASN A 79 12.68 22.02 8.67
N LEU A 80 11.87 21.01 8.33
CA LEU A 80 12.37 19.73 7.81
C LEU A 80 13.01 19.87 6.42
N GLN A 81 12.46 20.72 5.56
CA GLN A 81 12.96 20.97 4.20
C GLN A 81 14.20 21.88 4.17
N SER A 82 14.55 22.54 5.29
CA SER A 82 15.77 23.36 5.37
C SER A 82 17.06 22.54 5.18
N ASN A 83 17.01 21.23 5.44
CA ASN A 83 18.10 20.31 5.11
C ASN A 83 17.95 19.85 3.65
N ALA A 84 18.70 20.47 2.74
CA ALA A 84 18.62 20.20 1.31
C ALA A 84 18.89 18.72 0.94
N THR A 85 19.81 18.06 1.65
CA THR A 85 20.13 16.64 1.40
C THR A 85 18.95 15.75 1.76
N LEU A 86 18.33 15.98 2.93
CA LEU A 86 17.13 15.26 3.36
C LEU A 86 15.95 15.54 2.42
N ALA A 87 15.76 16.79 2.00
CA ALA A 87 14.69 17.14 1.07
C ALA A 87 14.85 16.41 -0.28
N ALA A 88 16.08 16.34 -0.81
CA ALA A 88 16.38 15.65 -2.05
C ALA A 88 16.12 14.14 -1.95
N SER A 89 16.56 13.49 -0.87
CA SER A 89 16.32 12.05 -0.68
C SER A 89 14.84 11.74 -0.46
N CYS A 90 14.14 12.57 0.31
CA CYS A 90 12.71 12.43 0.52
C CYS A 90 11.88 12.67 -0.73
N ALA A 91 12.33 13.50 -1.68
CA ALA A 91 11.66 13.66 -2.97
C ALA A 91 11.63 12.33 -3.75
N VAL A 92 12.73 11.58 -3.78
CA VAL A 92 12.81 10.26 -4.44
C VAL A 92 11.92 9.24 -3.74
N VAL A 93 11.99 9.17 -2.40
CA VAL A 93 11.15 8.26 -1.59
C VAL A 93 9.66 8.59 -1.76
N ASN A 94 9.30 9.88 -1.81
CA ASN A 94 7.93 10.31 -1.98
C ASN A 94 7.41 10.00 -3.38
N ALA A 95 8.23 10.16 -4.43
CA ALA A 95 7.88 9.79 -5.79
C ALA A 95 7.60 8.29 -5.90
N GLN A 96 8.49 7.45 -5.37
CA GLN A 96 8.29 6.00 -5.34
C GLN A 96 7.02 5.62 -4.57
N ALA A 97 6.79 6.24 -3.41
CA ALA A 97 5.63 5.92 -2.59
C ALA A 97 4.31 6.51 -3.14
N GLU A 98 4.36 7.46 -4.08
CA GLU A 98 3.20 7.92 -4.85
C GLU A 98 2.91 6.97 -6.00
N GLU A 99 3.94 6.49 -6.69
CA GLU A 99 3.83 5.44 -7.70
C GLU A 99 3.23 4.16 -7.11
N GLU A 100 3.73 3.69 -5.96
CA GLU A 100 3.16 2.57 -5.20
C GLU A 100 1.66 2.77 -4.92
N HIS A 101 1.28 3.94 -4.43
CA HIS A 101 -0.11 4.27 -4.12
C HIS A 101 -0.98 4.29 -5.38
N MET A 102 -0.50 4.84 -6.48
CA MET A 102 -1.24 4.84 -7.75
C MET A 102 -1.40 3.42 -8.33
N CYS A 103 -0.42 2.55 -8.12
CA CYS A 103 -0.54 1.14 -8.47
C CYS A 103 -1.57 0.44 -7.59
N GLU A 104 -1.52 0.61 -6.27
CA GLU A 104 -2.53 0.08 -5.35
C GLU A 104 -3.94 0.59 -5.69
N GLU A 105 -4.07 1.87 -6.04
CA GLU A 105 -5.33 2.47 -6.52
C GLU A 105 -5.82 1.77 -7.80
N THR A 106 -4.93 1.58 -8.79
CA THR A 106 -5.26 0.88 -10.05
C THR A 106 -5.82 -0.52 -9.76
N PHE A 107 -5.13 -1.32 -8.96
CA PHE A 107 -5.56 -2.68 -8.64
C PHE A 107 -6.83 -2.73 -7.80
N GLY A 108 -6.98 -1.80 -6.85
CA GLY A 108 -8.18 -1.64 -6.05
C GLY A 108 -9.41 -1.32 -6.90
N LEU A 109 -9.25 -0.40 -7.86
CA LEU A 109 -10.31 -0.02 -8.79
C LEU A 109 -10.66 -1.17 -9.75
N GLU A 110 -9.68 -1.88 -10.32
CA GLU A 110 -9.92 -3.05 -11.16
C GLU A 110 -10.71 -4.14 -10.43
N ARG A 111 -10.31 -4.41 -9.18
CA ARG A 111 -11.00 -5.37 -8.32
C ARG A 111 -12.43 -4.94 -8.03
N PHE A 112 -12.64 -3.66 -7.71
CA PHE A 112 -13.96 -3.12 -7.43
C PHE A 112 -14.88 -3.15 -8.65
N VAL A 113 -14.38 -2.76 -9.82
CA VAL A 113 -15.14 -2.82 -11.09
C VAL A 113 -15.52 -4.27 -11.41
N ARG A 114 -14.60 -5.22 -11.24
CA ARG A 114 -14.89 -6.66 -11.43
C ARG A 114 -15.94 -7.17 -10.44
N PHE A 115 -15.84 -6.79 -9.17
CA PHE A 115 -16.85 -7.12 -8.16
C PHE A 115 -18.22 -6.56 -8.55
N ALA A 116 -18.29 -5.28 -8.90
CA ALA A 116 -19.54 -4.62 -9.29
C ALA A 116 -20.19 -5.23 -10.54
N ALA A 117 -19.39 -5.80 -11.45
CA ALA A 117 -19.87 -6.53 -12.61
C ALA A 117 -20.39 -7.96 -12.27
N ASN A 118 -20.07 -8.50 -11.10
CA ASN A 118 -20.56 -9.81 -10.65
C ASN A 118 -21.87 -9.67 -9.87
N ALA A 119 -22.99 -9.73 -10.60
CA ALA A 119 -24.33 -9.56 -10.02
C ALA A 119 -24.62 -10.50 -8.83
N THR A 120 -24.14 -11.74 -8.87
CA THR A 120 -24.33 -12.71 -7.77
C THR A 120 -23.58 -12.31 -6.51
N GLN A 121 -22.31 -11.87 -6.64
CA GLN A 121 -21.53 -11.40 -5.49
C GLN A 121 -22.09 -10.10 -4.92
N VAL A 122 -22.49 -9.16 -5.79
CA VAL A 122 -23.12 -7.91 -5.35
C VAL A 122 -24.42 -8.22 -4.60
N ALA A 123 -25.29 -9.06 -5.15
CA ALA A 123 -26.55 -9.46 -4.51
C ALA A 123 -26.33 -10.18 -3.17
N ALA A 124 -25.30 -11.02 -3.06
CA ALA A 124 -24.94 -11.68 -1.81
C ALA A 124 -24.47 -10.68 -0.73
N VAL A 125 -23.71 -9.66 -1.12
CA VAL A 125 -23.20 -8.62 -0.21
C VAL A 125 -24.29 -7.63 0.20
N THR A 126 -25.16 -7.22 -0.74
CA THR A 126 -26.22 -6.23 -0.48
C THR A 126 -27.51 -6.85 0.07
N GLY A 127 -27.57 -8.17 0.24
CA GLY A 127 -28.82 -8.87 0.53
C GLY A 127 -29.90 -8.61 -0.53
N SER A 128 -29.47 -8.38 -1.79
CA SER A 128 -30.32 -7.96 -2.91
C SER A 128 -31.04 -6.61 -2.70
N ASN A 129 -30.52 -5.75 -1.83
CA ASN A 129 -31.04 -4.40 -1.66
C ASN A 129 -30.80 -3.57 -2.94
N ALA A 130 -31.89 -3.12 -3.56
CA ALA A 130 -31.85 -2.39 -4.83
C ALA A 130 -31.09 -1.05 -4.73
N ASN A 131 -31.24 -0.32 -3.62
CA ASN A 131 -30.59 0.98 -3.41
C ASN A 131 -29.07 0.82 -3.25
N GLU A 132 -28.64 -0.18 -2.47
CA GLU A 132 -27.21 -0.47 -2.30
C GLU A 132 -26.58 -0.98 -3.60
N THR A 133 -27.29 -1.83 -4.33
CA THR A 133 -26.87 -2.34 -5.64
C THR A 133 -26.70 -1.19 -6.64
N ALA A 134 -27.66 -0.26 -6.69
CA ALA A 134 -27.57 0.94 -7.53
C ALA A 134 -26.40 1.86 -7.11
N ALA A 135 -26.16 2.01 -5.80
CA ALA A 135 -25.04 2.78 -5.28
C ALA A 135 -23.68 2.16 -5.65
N ILE A 136 -23.55 0.82 -5.61
CA ILE A 136 -22.36 0.10 -6.07
C ILE A 136 -22.15 0.33 -7.57
N ALA A 137 -23.20 0.19 -8.38
CA ALA A 137 -23.13 0.44 -9.81
C ALA A 137 -22.69 1.88 -10.14
N ALA A 138 -23.25 2.88 -9.44
CA ALA A 138 -22.85 4.28 -9.61
C ALA A 138 -21.38 4.52 -9.25
N ARG A 139 -20.91 3.95 -8.13
CA ARG A 139 -19.49 4.01 -7.73
C ARG A 139 -18.60 3.28 -8.73
N ALA A 140 -19.06 2.18 -9.31
CA ALA A 140 -18.30 1.41 -10.30
C ALA A 140 -18.07 2.20 -11.59
N LEU A 141 -19.02 3.05 -12.00
CA LEU A 141 -18.84 3.97 -13.13
C LEU A 141 -17.76 5.02 -12.84
N GLN A 142 -17.77 5.62 -11.65
CA GLN A 142 -16.72 6.57 -11.23
C GLN A 142 -15.35 5.88 -11.14
N ALA A 143 -15.31 4.69 -10.54
CA ALA A 143 -14.11 3.88 -10.44
C ALA A 143 -13.56 3.50 -11.81
N SER A 144 -14.41 3.16 -12.78
CA SER A 144 -14.02 2.84 -14.15
C SER A 144 -13.39 4.04 -14.85
N ALA A 145 -13.97 5.23 -14.71
CA ALA A 145 -13.41 6.45 -15.28
C ALA A 145 -12.04 6.78 -14.67
N ARG A 146 -11.91 6.66 -13.34
CA ARG A 146 -10.63 6.86 -12.65
C ARG A 146 -9.58 5.83 -13.05
N LEU A 147 -9.99 4.56 -13.16
CA LEU A 147 -9.14 3.47 -13.60
C LEU A 147 -8.61 3.73 -15.01
N GLN A 148 -9.47 4.14 -15.94
CA GLN A 148 -9.06 4.48 -17.31
C GLN A 148 -8.03 5.63 -17.33
N ALA A 149 -8.19 6.63 -16.46
CA ALA A 149 -7.22 7.71 -16.33
C ALA A 149 -5.85 7.19 -15.86
N LEU A 150 -5.81 6.30 -14.86
CA LEU A 150 -4.57 5.69 -14.36
C LEU A 150 -3.93 4.74 -15.39
N GLN A 151 -4.74 3.96 -16.10
CA GLN A 151 -4.29 3.03 -17.15
C GLN A 151 -3.73 3.74 -18.37
N SER A 152 -4.10 5.00 -18.62
CA SER A 152 -3.52 5.80 -19.70
C SER A 152 -2.06 6.24 -19.43
N ASN A 153 -1.58 6.15 -18.19
CA ASN A 153 -0.21 6.48 -17.83
C ASN A 153 0.72 5.27 -18.06
N ALA A 154 1.40 5.24 -19.20
CA ALA A 154 2.28 4.12 -19.59
C ALA A 154 3.43 3.86 -18.61
N THR A 155 4.02 4.89 -18.02
CA THR A 155 5.10 4.75 -17.02
C THR A 155 4.59 4.04 -15.77
N LEU A 156 3.43 4.46 -15.25
CA LEU A 156 2.78 3.82 -14.13
C LEU A 156 2.47 2.35 -14.44
N GLN A 157 1.87 2.07 -15.60
CA GLN A 157 1.53 0.70 -16.02
C GLN A 157 2.77 -0.21 -16.14
N ALA A 158 3.91 0.34 -16.55
CA ALA A 158 5.16 -0.41 -16.61
C ALA A 158 5.72 -0.77 -15.21
N ALA A 159 5.51 0.09 -14.21
CA ALA A 159 6.01 -0.11 -12.86
C ALA A 159 5.10 -0.99 -11.98
N CYS A 160 3.78 -0.90 -12.16
CA CYS A 160 2.81 -1.58 -11.30
C CYS A 160 2.92 -3.11 -11.18
N PRO A 161 3.31 -3.88 -12.22
CA PRO A 161 3.57 -5.31 -12.12
C PRO A 161 4.45 -5.74 -10.94
N ALA A 162 5.56 -5.04 -10.71
CA ALA A 162 6.50 -5.35 -9.64
C ALA A 162 5.89 -5.05 -8.25
N PHE A 163 5.18 -3.92 -8.14
CA PHE A 163 4.49 -3.54 -6.92
C PHE A 163 3.34 -4.48 -6.58
N LEU A 164 2.58 -4.95 -7.58
CA LEU A 164 1.51 -5.92 -7.37
C LEU A 164 2.06 -7.21 -6.79
N GLN A 165 3.12 -7.74 -7.41
CA GLN A 165 3.75 -8.96 -6.93
C GLN A 165 4.24 -8.79 -5.49
N GLN A 166 4.90 -7.68 -5.17
CA GLN A 166 5.32 -7.38 -3.80
C GLN A 166 4.13 -7.28 -2.83
N HIS A 167 3.07 -6.58 -3.22
CA HIS A 167 1.87 -6.40 -2.41
C HIS A 167 1.16 -7.74 -2.16
N GLU A 168 0.93 -8.55 -3.19
CA GLU A 168 0.34 -9.89 -3.08
C GLU A 168 1.18 -10.78 -2.16
N CYS A 169 2.51 -10.76 -2.28
CA CYS A 169 3.38 -11.48 -1.36
C CYS A 169 3.26 -10.99 0.09
N ARG A 170 3.13 -9.67 0.31
CA ARG A 170 2.88 -9.10 1.65
C ARG A 170 1.53 -9.56 2.22
N GLU A 171 0.48 -9.53 1.41
CA GLU A 171 -0.86 -9.98 1.81
C GLU A 171 -0.88 -11.47 2.13
N MET A 172 -0.19 -12.31 1.34
CA MET A 172 -0.02 -13.73 1.63
C MET A 172 0.59 -13.93 3.02
N ARG A 173 1.68 -13.22 3.33
CA ARG A 173 2.36 -13.31 4.64
C ARG A 173 1.49 -12.79 5.79
N LYS A 174 0.69 -11.75 5.57
CA LYS A 174 -0.29 -11.28 6.58
C LYS A 174 -1.35 -12.34 6.84
N LEU A 175 -1.86 -12.95 5.78
CA LEU A 175 -2.88 -13.99 5.85
C LEU A 175 -2.35 -15.23 6.57
N GLN A 176 -1.11 -15.66 6.27
CA GLN A 176 -0.41 -16.73 7.01
C GLN A 176 -0.32 -16.41 8.50
N ARG A 177 0.20 -15.22 8.86
CA ARG A 177 0.30 -14.79 10.26
C ARG A 177 -1.06 -14.70 10.96
N PHE A 178 -2.11 -14.30 10.25
CA PHE A 178 -3.46 -14.28 10.79
C PHE A 178 -3.95 -15.70 11.12
N VAL A 179 -3.79 -16.65 10.19
CA VAL A 179 -4.18 -18.05 10.42
C VAL A 179 -3.40 -18.65 11.58
N GLU A 180 -2.09 -18.43 11.65
CA GLU A 180 -1.25 -18.86 12.78
C GLU A 180 -1.68 -18.25 14.12
N ALA A 181 -2.01 -16.96 14.13
CA ALA A 181 -2.48 -16.27 15.32
C ALA A 181 -3.84 -16.80 15.79
N SER A 182 -4.76 -17.06 14.86
CA SER A 182 -6.10 -17.57 15.14
C SER A 182 -6.10 -19.05 15.58
N ASN A 183 -5.12 -19.84 15.14
CA ASN A 183 -4.92 -21.22 15.59
C ASN A 183 -4.17 -21.33 16.92
N ASN A 184 -3.53 -20.26 17.39
CA ASN A 184 -2.86 -20.22 18.68
C ASN A 184 -3.82 -19.74 19.77
N ALA A 185 -4.18 -20.64 20.70
CA ALA A 185 -5.17 -20.36 21.75
C ALA A 185 -4.89 -19.06 22.55
N LYS A 186 -3.63 -18.80 22.94
CA LYS A 186 -3.25 -17.61 23.71
C LYS A 186 -3.33 -16.32 22.88
N LYS A 187 -2.89 -16.36 21.62
CA LYS A 187 -3.00 -15.20 20.72
C LYS A 187 -4.45 -14.91 20.37
N LEU A 188 -5.23 -15.94 20.08
CA LEU A 188 -6.66 -15.83 19.81
C LEU A 188 -7.39 -15.23 21.01
N GLU A 189 -7.14 -15.71 22.23
CA GLU A 189 -7.73 -15.17 23.46
C GLU A 189 -7.37 -13.68 23.66
N LYS A 190 -6.11 -13.30 23.39
CA LYS A 190 -5.68 -11.90 23.44
C LYS A 190 -6.38 -11.03 22.40
N ILE A 191 -6.57 -11.52 21.17
CA ILE A 191 -7.22 -10.79 20.07
C ILE A 191 -8.75 -10.72 20.30
N SER A 192 -9.34 -11.81 20.80
CA SER A 192 -10.76 -11.88 21.09
C SER A 192 -11.14 -11.18 22.39
N GLY A 193 -10.16 -10.89 23.26
CA GLY A 193 -10.40 -10.31 24.59
C GLY A 193 -11.19 -11.27 25.50
N GLY A 194 -11.01 -12.58 25.31
CA GLY A 194 -11.78 -13.61 26.01
C GLY A 194 -13.23 -13.81 25.51
N ASP A 195 -13.69 -13.04 24.52
CA ASP A 195 -15.04 -13.19 23.95
C ASP A 195 -15.11 -14.44 23.05
N ALA A 196 -15.99 -15.37 23.41
CA ALA A 196 -16.18 -16.64 22.71
C ALA A 196 -16.81 -16.48 21.32
N ILE A 197 -17.72 -15.52 21.13
CA ILE A 197 -18.35 -15.23 19.83
C ILE A 197 -17.33 -14.63 18.89
N LYS A 198 -16.54 -13.66 19.37
CA LYS A 198 -15.45 -13.05 18.60
C LYS A 198 -14.39 -14.09 18.25
N ALA A 199 -14.02 -14.96 19.19
CA ALA A 199 -13.09 -16.05 18.95
C ALA A 199 -13.62 -17.06 17.90
N GLY A 200 -14.91 -17.39 17.94
CA GLY A 200 -15.56 -18.22 16.93
C GLY A 200 -15.47 -17.61 15.54
N ARG A 201 -15.85 -16.33 15.41
CA ARG A 201 -15.76 -15.60 14.12
C ARG A 201 -14.34 -15.54 13.56
N LEU A 202 -13.35 -15.27 14.41
CA LEU A 202 -11.94 -15.26 14.00
C LEU A 202 -11.45 -16.62 13.50
N ARG A 203 -11.94 -17.73 14.09
CA ARG A 203 -11.66 -19.08 13.59
C ARG A 203 -12.31 -19.34 12.23
N ASP A 204 -13.55 -18.92 12.04
CA ASP A 204 -14.24 -19.07 10.75
C ASP A 204 -13.56 -18.24 9.64
N GLU A 205 -13.11 -17.04 9.98
CA GLU A 205 -12.30 -16.20 9.07
C GLU A 205 -10.95 -16.84 8.78
N ALA A 206 -10.28 -17.40 9.80
CA ALA A 206 -9.01 -18.10 9.62
C ALA A 206 -9.16 -19.36 8.75
N ALA A 207 -10.27 -20.09 8.86
CA ALA A 207 -10.55 -21.23 7.99
C ALA A 207 -10.68 -20.81 6.52
N ARG A 208 -11.40 -19.71 6.25
CA ARG A 208 -11.51 -19.14 4.89
C ARG A 208 -10.16 -18.64 4.37
N ALA A 209 -9.42 -17.95 5.23
CA ALA A 209 -8.07 -17.48 4.93
C ALA A 209 -7.12 -18.65 4.61
N GLN A 210 -7.22 -19.77 5.33
CA GLN A 210 -6.43 -20.98 5.07
C GLN A 210 -6.76 -21.60 3.71
N THR A 211 -8.04 -21.63 3.29
CA THR A 211 -8.42 -22.07 1.95
C THR A 211 -7.76 -21.20 0.88
N GLN A 212 -7.86 -19.88 1.01
CA GLN A 212 -7.22 -18.93 0.10
C GLN A 212 -5.69 -19.07 0.07
N LEU A 213 -5.05 -19.24 1.23
CA LEU A 213 -3.62 -19.50 1.31
C LEU A 213 -3.22 -20.77 0.56
N THR A 214 -4.00 -21.84 0.69
CA THR A 214 -3.72 -23.11 0.01
C THR A 214 -3.80 -22.93 -1.50
N GLU A 215 -4.77 -22.17 -2.00
CA GLU A 215 -4.89 -21.84 -3.43
C GLU A 215 -3.70 -21.00 -3.92
N TRP A 216 -3.25 -20.01 -3.14
CA TRP A 216 -2.08 -19.20 -3.47
C TRP A 216 -0.79 -20.03 -3.43
N GLN A 217 -0.66 -20.91 -2.45
CA GLN A 217 0.49 -21.80 -2.28
C GLN A 217 0.57 -22.88 -3.37
N ALA A 218 -0.58 -23.27 -3.94
CA ALA A 218 -0.60 -24.18 -5.09
C ALA A 218 0.06 -23.56 -6.34
N ASN A 219 0.10 -22.23 -6.45
CA ASN A 219 0.84 -21.54 -7.50
C ASN A 219 2.34 -21.44 -7.14
N LYS A 220 3.09 -22.49 -7.48
CA LYS A 220 4.53 -22.59 -7.20
C LYS A 220 5.35 -21.40 -7.72
N THR A 221 5.00 -20.85 -8.87
CA THR A 221 5.70 -19.69 -9.45
C THR A 221 5.50 -18.44 -8.60
N PHE A 222 4.27 -18.22 -8.14
CA PHE A 222 3.95 -17.11 -7.23
C PHE A 222 4.67 -17.27 -5.89
N VAL A 223 4.64 -18.46 -5.28
CA VAL A 223 5.35 -18.73 -4.02
C VAL A 223 6.85 -18.52 -4.17
N ALA A 224 7.47 -19.07 -5.21
CA ALA A 224 8.91 -18.90 -5.45
C ALA A 224 9.28 -17.41 -5.64
N ALA A 225 8.44 -16.63 -6.31
CA ALA A 225 8.65 -15.20 -6.43
C ALA A 225 8.51 -14.47 -5.08
N CYS A 226 7.55 -14.86 -4.23
CA CYS A 226 7.39 -14.31 -2.89
C CYS A 226 8.53 -14.68 -1.94
N GLU A 227 9.08 -15.88 -2.06
CA GLU A 227 10.26 -16.32 -1.32
C GLU A 227 11.50 -15.56 -1.77
N ALA A 228 11.70 -15.38 -3.09
CA ALA A 228 12.78 -14.56 -3.63
C ALA A 228 12.70 -13.11 -3.12
N LEU A 229 11.50 -12.53 -3.06
CA LEU A 229 11.27 -11.21 -2.48
C LEU A 229 11.49 -11.18 -0.96
N GLY A 230 11.16 -12.26 -0.24
CA GLY A 230 11.38 -12.38 1.21
C GLY A 230 12.85 -12.53 1.60
N ASN A 231 13.64 -13.23 0.77
CA ASN A 231 15.08 -13.42 0.95
C ASN A 231 15.90 -12.23 0.45
N SER A 232 15.31 -11.33 -0.34
CA SER A 232 15.90 -10.06 -0.77
C SER A 232 15.86 -9.01 0.34
N GLY A 233 16.22 -9.39 1.58
CA GLY A 233 16.18 -8.59 2.79
C GLY A 233 17.04 -7.34 2.71
N LYS A 234 16.52 -6.30 2.05
CA LYS A 234 16.80 -4.85 2.14
C LYS A 234 16.03 -4.16 1.01
N GLY A 235 14.70 -4.14 1.13
CA GLY A 235 13.85 -3.54 0.11
C GLY A 235 12.40 -3.41 0.53
N ILE A 236 12.11 -2.33 1.27
CA ILE A 236 10.76 -1.78 1.47
C ILE A 236 9.82 -2.67 2.32
N ASP A 237 10.25 -3.00 3.53
CA ASP A 237 9.30 -3.35 4.59
C ASP A 237 8.81 -2.10 5.32
N SER A 238 7.49 -2.04 5.47
CA SER A 238 6.80 -1.21 6.43
C SER A 238 6.71 -2.01 7.74
N GLY A 239 7.66 -1.76 8.64
CA GLY A 239 7.51 -1.95 10.09
C GLY A 239 8.11 -3.22 10.71
N ALA A 240 8.94 -3.00 11.73
CA ALA A 240 9.41 -3.92 12.79
C ALA A 240 10.62 -4.85 12.50
N THR A 241 11.79 -4.32 12.87
CA THR A 241 12.94 -4.94 13.59
C THR A 241 13.20 -6.44 13.43
N THR A 242 14.36 -6.80 12.86
CA THR A 242 15.59 -7.14 13.62
C THR A 242 16.80 -7.12 12.68
N GLU A 243 17.95 -6.69 13.22
CA GLU A 243 19.25 -6.59 12.57
C GLU A 243 19.99 -7.94 12.48
N GLU A 244 21.13 -7.90 11.78
CA GLU A 244 22.11 -8.97 11.45
C GLU A 244 21.69 -9.82 10.24
N ASP A 245 22.45 -10.00 9.17
CA ASP A 245 23.91 -9.95 8.98
C ASP A 245 24.26 -9.57 7.52
N ALA A 246 25.45 -9.02 7.30
CA ALA A 246 25.93 -8.56 6.00
C ALA A 246 26.69 -9.66 5.28
N THR A 247 26.31 -10.01 4.03
CA THR A 247 27.27 -10.55 3.06
C THR A 247 26.84 -10.37 1.61
N ASN A 248 27.66 -9.58 0.92
CA ASN A 248 28.00 -9.55 -0.50
C ASN A 248 27.25 -10.52 -1.45
N GLY A 249 26.47 -9.98 -2.39
CA GLY A 249 25.79 -10.75 -3.44
C GLY A 249 25.36 -9.87 -4.61
N GLN A 250 26.20 -9.84 -5.63
CA GLN A 250 26.08 -9.11 -6.89
C GLN A 250 24.75 -9.43 -7.62
N ILE A 251 23.85 -8.44 -7.75
CA ILE A 251 22.59 -8.60 -8.49
C ILE A 251 22.90 -8.63 -9.99
N GLY A 252 22.96 -9.85 -10.54
CA GLY A 252 22.89 -10.07 -11.98
C GLY A 252 21.48 -9.76 -12.47
N ALA A 253 21.35 -8.71 -13.29
CA ALA A 253 20.14 -8.42 -14.04
C ALA A 253 19.89 -9.54 -15.06
N ALA A 254 19.08 -10.52 -14.69
CA ALA A 254 18.48 -11.45 -15.65
C ALA A 254 17.15 -10.86 -16.13
N SER A 255 17.26 -9.97 -17.12
CA SER A 255 16.15 -9.60 -17.99
C SER A 255 15.76 -10.81 -18.85
N SER A 256 14.92 -11.70 -18.35
CA SER A 256 14.22 -12.65 -19.19
C SER A 256 12.84 -12.11 -19.50
N GLY A 257 12.75 -11.42 -20.64
CA GLY A 257 11.51 -11.09 -21.30
C GLY A 257 10.74 -12.38 -21.62
N ALA A 258 9.73 -12.65 -20.82
CA ALA A 258 8.63 -13.53 -21.16
C ALA A 258 7.37 -12.75 -20.80
N GLY A 259 6.55 -12.43 -21.80
CA GLY A 259 5.30 -11.71 -21.59
C GLY A 259 4.41 -12.46 -20.60
N ILE A 260 4.41 -12.01 -19.35
CA ILE A 260 3.51 -12.51 -18.32
C ILE A 260 2.11 -12.04 -18.70
N ARG A 261 1.37 -12.92 -19.38
CA ARG A 261 -0.07 -12.78 -19.53
C ARG A 261 -0.70 -12.98 -18.14
N TRP A 262 -0.99 -11.86 -17.47
CA TRP A 262 -1.78 -11.77 -16.25
C TRP A 262 -3.16 -12.41 -16.45
N THR A 263 -3.26 -13.72 -16.27
CA THR A 263 -4.51 -14.47 -16.44
C THR A 263 -4.88 -15.32 -15.23
N MET A 264 -4.17 -15.22 -14.11
CA MET A 264 -4.38 -16.12 -12.98
C MET A 264 -4.62 -15.35 -11.68
N LEU A 265 -5.90 -15.16 -11.36
CA LEU A 265 -6.52 -15.17 -10.01
C LEU A 265 -7.96 -14.62 -10.12
N SER A 266 -8.81 -15.33 -10.87
CA SER A 266 -10.18 -14.91 -11.17
C SER A 266 -11.22 -15.34 -10.13
N THR A 267 -10.86 -15.96 -9.00
CA THR A 267 -11.85 -16.62 -8.12
C THR A 267 -11.83 -16.25 -6.64
N ILE A 268 -10.94 -15.38 -6.17
CA ILE A 268 -10.80 -15.18 -4.71
C ILE A 268 -11.15 -13.75 -4.30
N LEU A 269 -12.44 -13.50 -4.08
CA LEU A 269 -12.98 -12.16 -3.82
C LEU A 269 -13.92 -12.05 -2.61
N VAL A 270 -13.74 -12.84 -1.54
CA VAL A 270 -14.68 -12.80 -0.40
C VAL A 270 -14.08 -12.26 0.91
N VAL A 271 -12.76 -12.23 1.11
CA VAL A 271 -12.21 -11.88 2.45
C VAL A 271 -11.88 -10.37 2.59
N GLY A 272 -11.68 -9.65 1.49
CA GLY A 272 -11.21 -8.25 1.52
C GLY A 272 -12.17 -7.22 2.14
N ALA A 273 -13.47 -7.53 2.23
CA ALA A 273 -14.45 -6.62 2.83
C ALA A 273 -14.46 -6.66 4.37
N ALA A 274 -14.03 -7.77 4.98
CA ALA A 274 -14.04 -7.91 6.45
C ALA A 274 -12.77 -7.31 7.10
N MET A 275 -11.63 -7.35 6.41
CA MET A 275 -10.36 -6.86 6.97
C MET A 275 -10.18 -5.33 6.94
N SER A 276 -11.02 -4.58 6.21
CA SER A 276 -10.99 -3.11 6.20
C SER A 276 -11.77 -2.47 7.37
N LEU A 277 -12.35 -3.28 8.26
CA LEU A 277 -13.17 -2.86 9.41
C LEU A 277 -12.58 -3.28 10.78
N LEU A 278 -11.33 -3.72 10.81
CA LEU A 278 -10.54 -3.96 12.03
C LEU A 278 -9.33 -3.01 12.08
#